data_AF-A0A6B3G1E1-F1
#
_entry.id   AF-A0A6B3G1E1-F1
#
_cell.length_a   1.000
_cell.length_b   1.000
_cell.length_c   1.000
_cell.angle_alpha   90.00
_cell.angle_beta   90.00
_cell.angle_gamma   90.00
#
_symmetry.space_group_name_H-M   'P 1'
#
loop_
_entity.id
_entity.type
_entity.pdbx_description
1 polymer ?
#
loop_
_entity_poly.entity_id
_entity_poly.type
_entity_poly.pdbx_seq_one_letter_code
_entity_poly.pdbx_strand_id
1 'polypeptide(L)'
;AAEGRPVLLVLDNASSTAQIAGLMPRSRAHRTLITSRHTLVTRGSRTLELGALSPAGARALVEEQLQFLSPGGTRTGQDATGTERLCRLCGHL
;
A
#
# COMPACT_ATOMS: atom_id res chain seq x y z
N ALA A 1 4.33 -17.49 18.96
CA ALA A 1 4.13 -18.92 18.62
C ALA A 1 4.22 -19.82 19.86
N ALA A 2 5.25 -19.67 20.70
CA ALA A 2 5.45 -20.50 21.91
C ALA A 2 4.29 -20.48 22.92
N GLU A 3 3.50 -19.41 22.99
CA GLU A 3 2.36 -19.29 23.91
C GLU A 3 1.00 -19.67 23.28
N GLY A 4 0.98 -20.26 22.07
CA GLY A 4 -0.27 -20.69 21.42
C GLY A 4 -1.20 -19.56 20.91
N ARG A 5 -0.85 -18.30 21.13
CA ARG A 5 -1.66 -17.15 20.69
C ARG A 5 -1.61 -16.97 19.16
N PRO A 6 -2.76 -16.65 18.51
CA PRO A 6 -2.78 -16.20 17.11
C PRO A 6 -1.83 -15.03 16.88
N VAL A 7 -1.17 -15.01 15.72
CA VAL A 7 -0.26 -13.91 15.32
C VAL A 7 -0.43 -13.62 13.84
N LEU A 8 -0.10 -12.39 13.45
CA LEU A 8 0.01 -11.94 12.06
C LEU A 8 1.50 -11.82 11.71
N LEU A 9 1.93 -12.55 10.69
CA LEU A 9 3.23 -12.34 10.05
C LEU A 9 3.08 -11.33 8.92
N VAL A 10 3.94 -10.31 8.88
CA VAL A 10 4.04 -9.35 7.78
C VAL A 10 5.36 -9.59 7.06
N LEU A 11 5.28 -10.02 5.81
CA LEU A 11 6.44 -10.26 4.95
C LEU A 11 6.49 -9.14 3.92
N ASP A 12 7.28 -8.12 4.22
CA ASP A 12 7.33 -6.91 3.41
C ASP A 12 8.30 -7.04 2.24
N ASN A 13 7.89 -6.52 1.08
CA ASN A 13 8.69 -6.39 -0.14
C ASN A 13 9.36 -7.71 -0.59
N ALA A 14 8.63 -8.82 -0.52
CA ALA A 14 9.13 -10.11 -0.99
C ALA A 14 9.34 -10.07 -2.51
N SER A 15 10.50 -10.48 -3.00
CA SER A 15 10.80 -10.49 -4.43
C SER A 15 10.56 -11.85 -5.10
N SER A 16 10.42 -12.92 -4.31
CA SER A 16 10.17 -14.28 -4.83
C SER A 16 9.47 -15.18 -3.81
N THR A 17 8.84 -16.25 -4.29
CA THR A 17 8.22 -17.28 -3.43
C THR A 17 9.26 -18.03 -2.59
N ALA A 18 10.50 -18.14 -3.06
CA ALA A 18 11.59 -18.80 -2.33
C ALA A 18 11.92 -18.12 -1.00
N GLN A 19 11.84 -16.78 -0.93
CA GLN A 19 12.09 -16.02 0.30
C GLN A 19 11.06 -16.29 1.39
N ILE A 20 9.82 -16.59 1.01
CA ILE A 20 8.70 -16.70 1.95
C ILE A 20 8.30 -18.15 2.28
N ALA A 21 8.72 -19.13 1.46
CA ALA A 21 8.28 -20.52 1.58
C ALA A 21 8.56 -21.12 2.98
N GLY A 22 9.74 -20.85 3.54
CA GLY A 22 10.13 -21.33 4.87
C GLY A 22 9.48 -20.58 6.05
N LEU A 23 8.83 -19.46 5.78
CA LEU A 23 8.23 -18.58 6.79
C LEU A 23 6.73 -18.83 6.98
N MET A 24 6.12 -19.71 6.17
CA MET A 24 4.69 -19.95 6.21
C MET A 24 4.30 -20.72 7.48
N PRO A 25 3.32 -20.20 8.25
CA PRO A 25 2.88 -20.89 9.47
C PRO A 25 2.20 -22.21 9.14
N ARG A 26 2.53 -23.26 9.91
CA ARG A 26 1.89 -24.59 9.77
C ARG A 26 0.47 -24.62 10.36
N SER A 27 0.22 -23.80 11.38
CA SER A 27 -1.08 -23.68 12.03
C SER A 27 -1.97 -22.66 11.31
N ARG A 28 -3.24 -23.01 11.10
CA ARG A 28 -4.27 -22.10 10.54
C ARG A 28 -4.71 -21.00 11.50
N ALA A 29 -4.26 -21.03 12.76
CA ALA A 29 -4.52 -19.97 13.74
C ALA A 29 -3.77 -18.67 13.40
N HIS A 30 -2.68 -18.77 12.65
CA HIS A 30 -1.89 -17.62 12.21
C HIS A 30 -2.37 -17.10 10.86
N ARG A 31 -2.04 -15.84 10.58
CA ARG A 31 -2.27 -15.20 9.29
C ARG A 31 -0.96 -14.61 8.78
N THR A 32 -0.84 -14.49 7.47
CA THR A 32 0.31 -13.88 6.80
C THR A 32 -0.19 -12.83 5.82
N LEU A 33 0.34 -11.62 5.92
CA LEU A 33 0.25 -10.58 4.91
C LEU A 33 1.59 -10.50 4.18
N ILE A 34 1.57 -10.60 2.87
CA ILE A 34 2.76 -10.49 2.01
C ILE A 34 2.57 -9.26 1.15
N THR A 35 3.54 -8.34 1.13
CA THR A 35 3.59 -7.26 0.15
C THR A 35 4.69 -7.60 -0.86
N SER A 36 4.44 -7.28 -2.13
CA SER A 36 5.38 -7.56 -3.22
C SER A 36 5.13 -6.63 -4.39
N ARG A 37 6.18 -6.39 -5.18
CA ARG A 37 6.09 -5.79 -6.52
C ARG A 37 5.89 -6.82 -7.63
N HIS A 38 5.90 -8.11 -7.28
CA HIS A 38 5.70 -9.23 -8.19
C HIS A 38 4.45 -10.00 -7.80
N THR A 39 3.76 -10.58 -8.77
CA THR A 39 2.65 -11.50 -8.48
C THR A 39 3.21 -12.81 -7.93
N LEU A 40 3.21 -12.96 -6.60
CA LEU A 40 3.65 -14.17 -5.91
C LEU A 40 2.46 -15.11 -5.67
N VAL A 41 2.39 -16.21 -6.40
CA VAL A 41 1.33 -17.21 -6.21
C VAL A 41 1.72 -18.17 -5.09
N THR A 42 0.96 -18.16 -3.99
CA THR A 42 1.12 -19.10 -2.86
C THR A 42 -0.16 -19.89 -2.67
N ARG A 43 -0.06 -21.19 -2.35
CA ARG A 43 -1.28 -22.01 -2.12
C ARG A 43 -2.11 -21.42 -0.98
N GLY A 44 -3.39 -21.17 -1.26
CA GLY A 44 -4.33 -20.61 -0.29
C GLY A 44 -4.19 -19.11 -0.03
N SER A 45 -3.34 -18.39 -0.78
CA SER A 45 -3.27 -16.93 -0.70
C SER A 45 -4.44 -16.29 -1.44
N ARG A 46 -4.96 -15.20 -0.90
CA ARG A 46 -5.82 -14.26 -1.62
C ARG A 46 -4.95 -13.07 -2.06
N THR A 47 -4.92 -12.80 -3.35
CA THR A 47 -4.22 -11.63 -3.90
C THR A 47 -5.11 -10.39 -3.80
N LEU A 48 -4.50 -9.28 -3.37
CA LEU A 48 -5.08 -7.95 -3.44
C LEU A 48 -4.16 -7.11 -4.34
N GLU A 49 -4.61 -6.86 -5.56
CA GLU A 49 -3.91 -5.97 -6.49
C GLU A 49 -4.16 -4.51 -6.07
N LEU A 50 -3.10 -3.75 -5.84
CA LEU A 50 -3.18 -2.33 -5.52
C LEU A 50 -3.02 -1.52 -6.80
N GLY A 51 -4.07 -0.81 -7.18
CA GLY A 51 -4.05 0.15 -8.28
C GLY A 51 -3.51 1.52 -7.88
N ALA A 52 -3.35 2.39 -8.86
CA ALA A 52 -3.14 3.82 -8.63
C ALA A 52 -4.33 4.44 -7.87
N LEU A 53 -4.12 5.60 -7.25
CA LEU A 53 -5.19 6.34 -6.58
C LEU A 53 -6.26 6.78 -7.57
N SER A 54 -7.49 6.94 -7.09
CA SER A 54 -8.52 7.65 -7.87
C SER A 54 -8.09 9.11 -8.07
N PRO A 55 -8.57 9.81 -9.10
CA PRO A 55 -8.25 11.23 -9.28
C PRO A 55 -8.54 12.08 -8.03
N ALA A 56 -9.66 11.82 -7.37
CA ALA A 56 -10.01 12.49 -6.11
C ALA A 56 -9.07 12.10 -4.95
N GLY A 57 -8.66 10.84 -4.86
CA GLY A 57 -7.70 10.36 -3.86
C GLY A 57 -6.30 10.94 -4.05
N ALA A 58 -5.83 11.04 -5.28
CA ALA A 58 -4.55 11.66 -5.61
C ALA A 58 -4.54 13.16 -5.24
N ARG A 59 -5.63 13.88 -5.57
CA ARG A 59 -5.79 15.28 -5.16
C ARG A 59 -5.81 15.43 -3.64
N ALA A 60 -6.58 14.59 -2.95
CA ALA A 60 -6.66 14.61 -1.49
C ALA A 60 -5.29 14.36 -0.83
N LEU A 61 -4.52 13.40 -1.36
CA LEU A 61 -3.15 13.15 -0.89
C LEU A 61 -2.28 14.40 -1.03
N VAL A 62 -2.26 15.05 -2.20
CA VAL A 62 -1.47 16.27 -2.43
C VAL A 62 -1.90 17.40 -1.48
N GLU A 63 -3.20 17.59 -1.29
CA GLU A 63 -3.75 18.61 -0.38
C GLU A 63 -3.35 18.34 1.07
N GLU A 64 -3.48 17.09 1.54
CA GLU A 64 -3.11 16.70 2.90
C GLU A 64 -1.61 16.87 3.15
N GLN A 65 -0.77 16.43 2.21
CA GLN A 65 0.69 16.58 2.33
C GLN A 65 1.11 18.05 2.35
N LEU A 66 0.51 18.89 1.50
CA LEU A 66 0.83 20.33 1.49
C LEU A 66 0.32 21.03 2.75
N GLN A 67 -0.83 20.65 3.28
CA GLN A 67 -1.33 21.18 4.55
C GLN A 67 -0.43 20.76 5.72
N PHE A 68 0.09 19.54 5.72
CA PHE A 68 1.04 19.07 6.74
C PHE A 68 2.37 19.83 6.68
N LEU A 69 2.93 20.02 5.47
CA LEU A 69 4.21 20.69 5.26
C LEU A 69 4.13 22.22 5.38
N SER A 70 2.97 22.81 5.13
CA SER A 70 2.75 24.26 5.13
C SER A 70 1.31 24.58 5.54
N PRO A 71 1.00 24.53 6.85
CA PRO A 71 -0.35 24.76 7.34
C PRO A 71 -0.90 26.12 6.88
N GLY A 72 -2.10 26.11 6.31
CA GLY A 72 -2.76 27.32 5.81
C GLY A 72 -2.33 27.71 4.39
N GLY A 73 -1.51 26.90 3.71
CA GLY A 73 -1.21 27.09 2.30
C GLY A 73 -2.46 26.92 1.44
N THR A 74 -2.73 27.89 0.56
CA THR A 74 -3.95 27.90 -0.29
C THR A 74 -3.68 27.47 -1.73
N ARG A 75 -2.45 27.07 -2.07
CA ARG A 75 -1.98 26.81 -3.44
C ARG A 75 -2.86 25.84 -4.23
N THR A 76 -3.27 24.73 -3.61
CA THR A 76 -4.12 23.72 -4.27
C THR A 76 -5.54 24.21 -4.52
N GLY A 77 -6.07 25.04 -3.63
CA GLY A 77 -7.39 25.67 -3.81
C GLY A 77 -7.37 26.83 -4.80
N GLN A 78 -6.28 27.60 -4.84
CA GLN A 78 -6.09 28.70 -5.79
C GLN A 78 -5.91 28.20 -7.24
N ASP A 79 -5.28 27.03 -7.42
CA ASP A 79 -5.11 26.38 -8.73
C ASP A 79 -5.52 24.90 -8.69
N ALA A 80 -6.83 24.67 -8.61
CA ALA A 80 -7.40 23.33 -8.61
C ALA A 80 -7.09 22.58 -9.92
N THR A 81 -7.21 23.24 -11.07
CA THR A 81 -6.92 22.64 -12.39
C THR A 81 -5.44 22.26 -12.54
N GLY A 82 -4.53 23.09 -12.07
CA GLY A 82 -3.10 22.78 -12.02
C GLY A 82 -2.80 21.61 -11.09
N THR A 83 -3.46 21.55 -9.94
CA THR A 83 -3.35 20.43 -8.99
C THR A 83 -3.83 19.11 -9.61
N GLU A 84 -4.97 19.12 -10.30
CA GLU A 84 -5.47 17.95 -11.03
C GLU A 84 -4.52 17.54 -12.16
N ARG A 85 -3.97 18.51 -12.91
CA ARG A 85 -2.98 18.25 -13.95
C ARG A 85 -1.71 17.63 -13.37
N LEU A 86 -1.23 18.11 -12.23
CA LEU A 86 -0.08 17.55 -11.52
C LEU A 86 -0.36 16.08 -11.15
N CYS A 87 -1.51 15.81 -10.52
CA CYS A 87 -1.90 14.45 -10.15
C CYS A 87 -1.91 13.51 -11.36
N ARG A 88 -2.42 13.98 -12.51
CA ARG A 88 -2.41 13.21 -13.76
C ARG A 88 -1.00 12.98 -14.31
N LEU A 89 -0.12 13.97 -14.24
CA LEU A 89 1.28 13.85 -14.68
C LEU A 89 2.08 12.86 -13.81
N CYS A 90 1.74 12.77 -12.52
CA CYS A 90 2.28 11.76 -11.61
C CYS A 90 1.66 10.36 -11.81
N GLY A 91 0.70 10.20 -12.73
CA GLY A 91 0.02 8.92 -12.95
C GLY A 91 -0.90 8.49 -11.80
N HIS A 92 -1.28 9.41 -10.92
CA HIS A 92 -2.02 9.12 -9.67
C HIS A 92 -1.29 8.14 -8.73
N LEU A 93 0.03 8.14 -8.76
CA LEU A 93 0.92 7.40 -7.85
C LEU A 93 1.47 8.29 -6.74
#